data_AF-A0A5S6Q7S0-F1
#
_entry.id   AF-A0A5S6Q7S0-F1
#
_cell.length_a   1.000
_cell.length_b   1.000
_cell.length_c   1.000
_cell.angle_alpha   90.00
_cell.angle_beta   90.00
_cell.angle_gamma   90.00
#
_symmetry.space_group_name_H-M   'P 1'
#
loop_
_entity.id
_entity.type
_entity.pdbx_description
1 polymer ?
#
loop_
_entity_poly.entity_id
_entity_poly.type
_entity_poly.pdbx_seq_one_letter_code
_entity_poly.pdbx_strand_id
1 'polypeptide(L)'
;MVESRWEELTDEDLLNLHQESALEDELHDDEEPTNKNNDFSQKDFEEVFSMVESLKQKLMYADPDIDRSMQVRRQIDDIFLPYLKIYENHLLLSSAIRSNA
;
A
#
# COMPACT_ATOMS: atom_id res chain seq x y z
N MET A 1 -27.79 -6.34 32.81
CA MET A 1 -28.34 -5.70 31.60
C MET A 1 -27.53 -4.43 31.39
N VAL A 2 -26.75 -4.34 30.31
CA VAL A 2 -26.03 -3.12 29.97
C VAL A 2 -26.91 -2.40 28.96
N GLU A 3 -27.58 -1.34 29.41
CA GLU A 3 -28.36 -0.46 28.54
C GLU A 3 -27.37 0.38 27.71
N SER A 4 -27.08 -0.07 26.49
CA SER A 4 -26.37 0.75 25.51
C SER A 4 -27.32 1.87 25.06
N ARG A 5 -27.10 3.06 25.63
CA ARG A 5 -27.73 4.31 25.21
C ARG A 5 -27.17 4.65 23.83
N TRP A 6 -27.97 4.45 22.79
CA TRP A 6 -27.70 4.98 21.46
C TRP A 6 -27.91 6.50 21.55
N GLU A 7 -26.85 7.22 21.88
CA GLU A 7 -26.87 8.68 21.82
C GLU A 7 -26.85 9.05 20.33
N GLU A 8 -27.96 9.61 19.87
CA GLU A 8 -28.18 10.01 18.49
C GLU A 8 -27.29 11.24 18.22
N LEU A 9 -26.36 11.11 17.27
CA LEU A 9 -25.46 12.20 16.87
C LEU A 9 -26.31 13.38 16.39
N THR A 10 -26.05 14.56 16.95
CA THR A 10 -26.77 15.78 16.58
C THR A 10 -26.06 16.48 15.43
N ASP A 11 -26.79 17.32 14.68
CA ASP A 11 -26.23 18.06 13.54
C ASP A 11 -25.04 18.97 13.94
N GLU A 12 -24.97 19.38 15.21
CA GLU A 12 -23.82 20.13 15.75
C GLU A 12 -22.56 19.27 15.91
N ASP A 13 -22.70 17.97 16.20
CA ASP A 13 -21.58 17.03 16.27
C ASP A 13 -20.96 16.79 14.89
N LEU A 14 -21.79 16.80 13.83
CA LEU A 14 -21.34 16.70 12.44
C LEU A 14 -20.59 17.96 11.98
N LEU A 15 -21.03 19.14 12.43
CA LEU A 15 -20.36 20.41 12.13
C LEU A 15 -18.97 20.52 12.77
N ASN A 16 -18.80 20.00 14.00
CA ASN A 16 -17.50 20.00 14.68
C ASN A 16 -16.46 19.10 13.97
N LEU A 17 -16.87 17.94 13.46
CA LEU A 17 -15.99 17.05 12.67
C LEU A 17 -15.45 17.72 11.40
N HIS A 18 -16.27 18.53 10.73
CA HIS A 18 -15.83 19.27 9.56
C HIS A 18 -14.83 20.38 9.89
N GLN A 19 -14.96 21.00 11.07
CA GLN A 19 -14.07 22.09 11.48
C GLN A 19 -12.69 21.58 11.93
N GLU A 20 -12.60 20.39 12.53
CA GLU A 20 -11.31 19.75 12.85
C GLU A 20 -10.53 19.35 11.59
N SER A 21 -11.21 18.89 10.53
CA SER A 21 -10.55 18.54 9.27
C SER A 21 -9.92 19.72 8.51
N ALA A 22 -10.44 20.95 8.72
CA ALA A 22 -9.97 22.15 8.03
C ALA A 22 -8.72 22.78 8.68
N LEU A 23 -8.36 22.37 9.90
CA LEU A 23 -7.19 22.88 10.63
C LEU A 23 -5.94 22.00 10.47
N GLU A 24 -6.08 20.76 9.98
CA GLU A 24 -4.94 19.86 9.75
C GLU A 24 -4.23 20.09 8.40
N ASP A 25 -4.83 20.83 7.47
CA ASP A 25 -4.24 21.12 6.14
C ASP A 25 -3.17 22.23 6.16
N GLU A 26 -2.96 22.94 7.28
CA GLU A 26 -2.02 24.07 7.39
C GLU A 26 -0.60 23.69 7.89
N LEU A 27 -0.25 22.40 7.94
CA LEU A 27 1.09 21.93 8.33
C LEU A 27 1.87 21.30 7.16
N HIS A 28 1.79 21.90 5.98
CA HIS A 28 2.68 21.55 4.88
C HIS A 28 3.20 22.80 4.16
N ASP A 29 4.27 23.39 4.69
CA ASP A 29 5.18 24.18 3.87
C ASP A 29 6.61 24.16 4.45
N ASP A 30 7.39 23.19 3.99
CA ASP A 30 8.81 23.40 3.72
C ASP A 30 9.17 22.49 2.54
N GLU A 31 8.90 22.99 1.34
CA GLU A 31 9.43 22.44 0.09
C GLU A 31 10.97 22.53 0.09
N GLU A 32 11.65 21.40 0.26
CA GLU A 32 12.86 21.17 -0.52
C GLU A 32 12.47 20.44 -1.82
N PRO A 33 12.74 21.00 -3.01
CA PRO A 33 12.65 20.25 -4.25
C PRO A 33 13.85 19.31 -4.30
N THR A 34 13.75 18.18 -3.61
CA THR A 34 14.69 17.09 -3.78
C THR A 34 14.46 16.50 -5.17
N ASN A 35 15.14 17.09 -6.14
CA ASN A 35 15.45 16.46 -7.42
C ASN A 35 16.39 15.26 -7.15
N LYS A 36 15.87 14.25 -6.47
CA LYS A 36 16.42 12.91 -6.43
C LYS A 36 15.66 12.20 -7.53
N ASN A 37 16.36 11.71 -8.55
CA ASN A 37 15.80 10.68 -9.41
C ASN A 37 15.30 9.58 -8.47
N ASN A 38 13.97 9.53 -8.30
CA ASN A 38 13.30 8.65 -7.34
C ASN A 38 13.21 7.27 -8.00
N ASP A 39 14.37 6.74 -8.38
CA ASP A 39 14.50 5.44 -9.00
C ASP A 39 14.28 4.42 -7.89
N PHE A 40 13.24 3.60 -8.05
CA PHE A 40 12.98 2.47 -7.17
C PHE A 40 14.25 1.61 -7.06
N SER A 41 14.75 1.46 -5.84
CA SER A 41 15.87 0.57 -5.56
C SER A 41 15.43 -0.89 -5.68
N GLN A 42 16.37 -1.78 -5.97
CA GLN A 42 16.13 -3.23 -5.92
C GLN A 42 15.55 -3.67 -4.56
N LYS A 43 16.02 -3.05 -3.46
CA LYS A 43 15.48 -3.31 -2.11
C LYS A 43 14.02 -2.91 -1.96
N ASP A 44 13.61 -1.82 -2.60
CA ASP A 44 12.24 -1.31 -2.52
C ASP A 44 11.28 -2.29 -3.22
N PHE A 45 11.70 -2.87 -4.35
CA PHE A 45 10.95 -3.96 -4.99
C PHE A 45 10.86 -5.22 -4.12
N GLU A 46 11.96 -5.64 -3.50
CA GLU A 46 11.98 -6.80 -2.59
C GLU A 46 11.03 -6.61 -1.40
N GLU A 47 11.01 -5.41 -0.83
CA GLU A 47 10.11 -5.05 0.26
C GLU A 47 8.64 -5.08 -0.20
N VAL A 48 8.33 -4.46 -1.33
CA VAL A 48 6.97 -4.47 -1.90
C VAL A 48 6.49 -5.89 -2.16
N PHE A 49 7.30 -6.75 -2.79
CA PHE A 49 6.90 -8.14 -3.03
C PHE A 49 6.67 -8.93 -1.74
N SER A 50 7.49 -8.69 -0.70
CA SER A 50 7.30 -9.29 0.62
C SER A 50 5.98 -8.85 1.29
N MET A 51 5.64 -7.57 1.20
CA MET A 51 4.38 -7.02 1.71
C MET A 51 3.17 -7.62 0.96
N VAL A 52 3.28 -7.75 -0.36
CA VAL A 52 2.24 -8.34 -1.21
C VAL A 52 1.99 -9.80 -0.85
N GLU A 53 3.04 -10.61 -0.66
CA GLU A 53 2.88 -11.99 -0.20
C GLU A 53 2.24 -12.05 1.20
N SER A 54 2.64 -11.16 2.11
CA SER A 54 2.02 -11.05 3.43
C SER A 54 0.53 -10.70 3.34
N LEU A 55 0.15 -9.80 2.42
CA LEU A 55 -1.25 -9.43 2.16
C LEU A 55 -2.05 -10.62 1.62
N LYS A 56 -1.51 -11.37 0.65
CA LYS A 56 -2.16 -12.58 0.11
C LYS A 56 -2.44 -13.62 1.21
N GLN A 57 -1.49 -13.82 2.12
CA GLN A 57 -1.68 -14.72 3.27
C GLN A 57 -2.79 -14.21 4.19
N LYS A 58 -2.75 -12.94 4.58
CA LYS A 58 -3.80 -12.34 5.43
C LYS A 58 -5.19 -12.45 4.81
N LEU A 59 -5.29 -12.26 3.49
CA LEU A 59 -6.54 -12.41 2.76
C LEU A 59 -7.09 -13.84 2.87
N MET A 60 -6.24 -14.86 2.73
CA MET A 60 -6.67 -16.26 2.89
C MET A 60 -7.15 -16.60 4.30
N TYR A 61 -6.63 -15.93 5.34
CA TYR A 61 -7.10 -16.13 6.71
C TYR A 61 -8.37 -15.33 7.03
N ALA A 62 -8.53 -14.15 6.42
CA ALA A 62 -9.64 -13.26 6.68
C ALA A 62 -10.93 -13.67 5.93
N ASP A 63 -10.79 -14.25 4.74
CA ASP A 63 -11.92 -14.68 3.93
C ASP A 63 -12.22 -16.19 4.12
N PRO A 64 -13.39 -16.56 4.67
CA PRO A 64 -13.78 -17.96 4.80
C PRO A 64 -14.08 -18.64 3.45
N ASP A 65 -14.29 -17.86 2.38
CA ASP A 65 -14.47 -18.37 1.03
C ASP A 65 -13.12 -18.56 0.32
N ILE A 66 -12.70 -19.82 0.21
CA ILE A 66 -11.43 -20.21 -0.39
C ILE A 66 -11.41 -19.91 -1.90
N ASP A 67 -12.53 -20.09 -2.61
CA ASP A 67 -12.57 -19.88 -4.05
C ASP A 67 -12.47 -18.38 -4.37
N ARG A 68 -13.17 -17.55 -3.60
CA ARG A 68 -13.10 -16.09 -3.73
C ARG A 68 -11.71 -15.56 -3.37
N SER A 69 -11.13 -15.99 -2.25
CA SER A 69 -9.79 -15.57 -1.86
C SER A 69 -8.72 -16.00 -2.86
N MET A 70 -8.86 -17.18 -3.46
CA MET A 70 -7.96 -17.65 -4.53
C MET A 70 -8.09 -16.82 -5.81
N GLN A 71 -9.30 -16.40 -6.19
CA GLN A 71 -9.48 -15.50 -7.34
C GLN A 71 -8.81 -14.14 -7.11
N VAL A 72 -9.01 -13.54 -5.95
CA VAL A 72 -8.38 -12.26 -5.60
C VAL A 72 -6.87 -12.39 -5.56
N ARG A 73 -6.33 -13.51 -5.05
CA ARG A 73 -4.88 -13.77 -5.08
C ARG A 73 -4.31 -13.76 -6.50
N ARG A 74 -4.99 -14.42 -7.45
CA ARG A 74 -4.60 -14.41 -8.87
C ARG A 74 -4.66 -13.02 -9.47
N GLN A 75 -5.68 -12.23 -9.14
CA GLN A 75 -5.77 -10.84 -9.58
C GLN A 75 -4.62 -10.00 -9.06
N ILE A 76 -4.22 -10.19 -7.79
CA ILE A 76 -3.04 -9.53 -7.22
C ILE A 76 -1.79 -9.98 -8.00
N ASP A 77 -1.61 -11.27 -8.29
CA ASP A 77 -0.49 -11.77 -9.10
C ASP A 77 -0.45 -11.09 -10.49
N ASP A 78 -1.59 -11.00 -11.16
CA ASP A 78 -1.70 -10.39 -12.49
C ASP A 78 -1.35 -8.89 -12.47
N ILE A 79 -1.75 -8.17 -11.43
CA ILE A 79 -1.44 -6.74 -11.24
C ILE A 79 0.06 -6.53 -10.99
N PHE A 80 0.70 -7.43 -10.23
CA PHE A 80 2.11 -7.30 -9.87
C PHE A 80 3.08 -7.85 -10.94
N LEU A 81 2.59 -8.64 -11.90
CA LEU A 81 3.39 -9.23 -12.96
C LEU A 81 4.24 -8.24 -13.78
N PRO A 82 3.76 -7.03 -14.16
CA PRO A 82 4.59 -6.05 -14.85
C PRO A 82 5.75 -5.54 -14.00
N TYR A 83 5.53 -5.35 -12.69
CA TYR A 83 6.55 -4.88 -11.76
C TYR A 83 7.62 -5.95 -11.52
N LEU A 84 7.21 -7.22 -11.44
CA LEU A 84 8.14 -8.35 -11.36
C LEU A 84 9.07 -8.38 -12.58
N LYS A 85 8.54 -8.17 -13.79
CA LYS A 85 9.36 -8.10 -15.02
C LYS A 85 10.34 -6.94 -15.01
N ILE A 86 9.95 -5.78 -14.48
CA ILE A 86 10.86 -4.63 -14.34
C ILE A 86 12.00 -4.97 -13.38
N TYR A 87 11.68 -5.59 -12.24
CA TYR A 87 12.67 -6.05 -11.27
C TYR A 87 13.63 -7.08 -11.85
N GLU A 88 13.12 -8.13 -12.51
CA GLU A 88 13.95 -9.17 -13.14
C GLU A 88 14.88 -8.58 -14.22
N ASN A 89 14.37 -7.66 -15.05
CA ASN A 89 15.20 -6.98 -16.03
C ASN A 89 16.33 -6.17 -15.38
N HIS A 90 16.02 -5.46 -14.30
CA HIS A 90 17.01 -4.70 -13.54
C HIS A 90 18.08 -5.61 -12.90
N LEU A 91 17.66 -6.79 -12.41
CA LEU A 91 18.56 -7.81 -11.86
C LEU A 91 19.51 -8.35 -12.94
N LEU A 92 18.97 -8.70 -14.12
CA LEU A 92 19.74 -9.22 -15.26
C LEU A 92 20.76 -8.19 -15.75
N LEU A 93 20.36 -6.93 -15.92
CA LEU A 93 21.24 -5.81 -16.27
C LEU A 93 22.39 -5.65 -15.26
N SER A 94 22.08 -5.72 -13.96
CA SER A 94 23.10 -5.59 -12.91
C SER A 94 24.10 -6.76 -12.89
N SER A 95 23.67 -7.95 -13.30
CA SER A 95 24.51 -9.15 -13.37
C SER A 95 25.42 -9.15 -14.60
N ALA A 96 24.93 -8.68 -15.75
CA ALA A 96 25.69 -8.58 -16.99
C ALA A 96 26.84 -7.58 -16.89
N ILE A 97 26.64 -6.44 -16.20
CA ILE A 97 27.70 -5.44 -15.96
C ILE A 97 28.82 -6.04 -15.09
N ARG A 98 28.47 -6.84 -14.08
CA ARG A 98 29.43 -7.49 -13.17
C ARG A 98 30.23 -8.63 -13.81
N SER A 99 29.74 -9.24 -14.88
CA SER A 99 30.42 -10.33 -15.59
C SER A 99 31.44 -9.85 -16.63
N ASN A 100 31.44 -8.55 -16.98
CA ASN A 100 32.30 -7.94 -18.01
C ASN A 100 33.38 -7.02 -17.43
N ALA A 101 33.54 -6.97 -16.10
CA ALA A 101 34.58 -6.25 -15.37
C ALA A 101 35.56 -7.24 -14.72
#